data_AF-A0A392PMF9-F1
#
_entry.id   AF-A0A392PMF9-F1
#
_cell.length_a   1.000
_cell.length_b   1.000
_cell.length_c   1.000
_cell.angle_alpha   90.00
_cell.angle_beta   90.00
_cell.angle_gamma   90.00
#
_symmetry.space_group_name_H-M   'P 1'
#
loop_
_entity.id
_entity.type
_entity.pdbx_description
1 polymer ?
#
loop_
_entity_poly.entity_id
_entity_poly.type
_entity_poly.pdbx_seq_one_letter_code
_entity_poly.pdbx_strand_id
1 'polypeptide(L)'
;WPTRHGGRMLKWSLELSEFDIRYESRKALKAQVLADFVVEMTSPASPTDGVDKWTIFVDGTSNATGAGAGIILENENGILIEVLLA
;
A
#
# COMPACT_ATOMS: atom_id res chain seq x y z
N TRP A 1 -24.21 0.86 6.94
CA TRP A 1 -22.90 0.22 7.15
C TRP A 1 -21.87 1.32 7.34
N PRO A 2 -20.84 1.19 8.21
CA PRO A 2 -19.88 2.27 8.43
C PRO A 2 -19.29 2.68 7.10
N THR A 3 -19.31 3.98 6.82
CA THR A 3 -18.92 4.55 5.53
C THR A 3 -17.50 4.13 5.16
N ARG A 4 -17.25 3.91 3.87
CA ARG A 4 -16.05 3.27 3.26
C ARG A 4 -14.67 3.78 3.74
N HIS A 5 -14.59 4.83 4.55
CA HIS A 5 -13.36 5.33 5.16
C HIS A 5 -13.10 4.78 6.59
N GLY A 6 -14.13 4.37 7.33
CA GLY A 6 -14.01 3.88 8.71
C GLY A 6 -13.64 2.39 8.82
N GLY A 7 -13.83 1.60 7.77
CA GLY A 7 -13.57 0.15 7.79
C GLY A 7 -12.09 -0.21 7.91
N ARG A 8 -11.18 0.59 7.32
CA ARG A 8 -9.74 0.33 7.42
C ARG A 8 -9.20 0.61 8.83
N MET A 9 -9.62 1.70 9.46
CA MET A 9 -9.24 2.00 10.85
C MET A 9 -9.77 0.94 11.82
N LEU A 10 -11.01 0.48 11.63
CA LEU A 10 -11.57 -0.59 12.45
C LEU A 10 -10.79 -1.90 12.31
N LYS A 11 -10.38 -2.26 11.08
CA LYS A 11 -9.53 -3.43 10.83
C LYS A 11 -8.20 -3.33 11.57
N TRP A 12 -7.51 -2.19 11.46
CA TRP A 12 -6.28 -1.95 12.20
C TRP A 12 -6.49 -1.96 13.72
N SER A 13 -7.58 -1.38 14.23
CA SER A 13 -7.91 -1.44 15.66
C SER A 13 -8.10 -2.87 16.16
N LEU A 14 -8.72 -3.75 15.35
CA LEU A 14 -8.91 -5.15 15.69
C LEU A 14 -7.58 -5.92 15.67
N GLU A 15 -6.78 -5.78 14.61
CA GLU A 15 -5.48 -6.44 14.49
C GLU A 15 -4.51 -5.98 15.59
N LEU A 16 -4.50 -4.69 15.92
CA LEU A 16 -3.64 -4.13 16.96
C LEU A 16 -4.10 -4.47 18.39
N SER A 17 -5.36 -4.86 18.58
CA SER A 17 -5.90 -5.22 19.90
C SER A 17 -5.34 -6.53 20.47
N GLU A 18 -4.75 -7.38 19.62
CA GLU A 18 -4.08 -8.61 20.03
C GLU A 18 -2.75 -8.35 20.75
N PHE A 19 -2.16 -7.17 20.55
CA PHE A 19 -0.85 -6.82 21.09
C PHE A 19 -0.99 -5.96 22.36
N ASP A 20 -0.15 -6.20 23.39
CA ASP A 20 -0.02 -5.32 24.57
C ASP A 20 0.75 -4.04 24.18
N ILE A 21 0.09 -3.14 23.45
CA ILE A 21 0.70 -1.90 22.96
C ILE A 21 0.73 -0.87 24.09
N ARG A 22 1.93 -0.54 24.54
CA ARG A 22 2.15 0.56 25.48
C ARG A 22 2.59 1.80 24.72
N TYR A 23 1.82 2.88 24.85
CA TYR A 23 2.20 4.16 24.28
C TYR A 23 3.24 4.84 25.17
N GLU A 24 4.45 4.99 24.67
CA GLU A 24 5.46 5.85 25.29
C GLU A 24 5.54 7.18 24.56
N SER A 25 5.47 8.27 25.34
CA SER A 25 5.70 9.64 24.87
C SER A 25 7.09 9.72 24.25
N ARG A 26 7.16 9.83 22.92
CA ARG A 26 8.41 10.17 22.23
C ARG A 26 8.77 11.60 22.59
N LYS A 27 9.84 11.78 23.38
CA LYS A 27 10.55 13.08 23.46
C LYS A 27 10.75 13.57 22.04
N ALA A 28 10.37 14.81 21.74
CA ALA A 28 10.39 15.39 20.40
C ALA A 28 11.63 14.93 19.62
N LEU A 29 11.43 14.00 18.69
CA LEU A 29 12.51 13.51 17.85
C LEU A 29 12.94 14.68 16.98
N LYS A 30 14.21 15.08 17.09
CA LYS A 30 14.82 16.04 16.17
C LYS A 30 14.47 15.58 14.76
N ALA A 31 13.89 16.47 13.95
CA ALA A 31 13.46 16.17 12.58
C ALA A 31 14.55 15.48 11.74
N GLN A 32 15.82 15.68 12.11
CA GLN A 32 16.97 14.97 11.57
C GLN A 32 16.86 13.44 11.68
N VAL A 33 16.43 12.88 12.82
CA VAL A 33 16.32 11.41 12.99
C VAL A 33 15.22 10.84 12.09
N LEU A 34 14.16 11.62 11.84
CA LEU A 34 13.13 11.23 10.89
C LEU A 34 13.66 11.26 9.44
N ALA A 35 14.48 12.26 9.10
CA ALA A 35 15.11 12.35 7.79
C ALA A 35 16.12 11.21 7.57
N ASP A 36 16.98 10.93 8.56
CA ASP A 36 17.95 9.85 8.51
C ASP A 36 17.25 8.49 8.42
N PHE A 37 16.14 8.28 9.15
CA PHE A 37 15.31 7.07 9.03
C PHE A 37 14.68 6.93 7.63
N VAL A 38 14.14 8.01 7.06
CA VAL A 38 13.59 7.97 5.69
C VAL A 38 14.70 7.64 4.70
N VAL A 39 15.91 8.19 4.86
CA VAL A 39 17.06 7.89 4.01
C VAL A 39 17.52 6.43 4.18
N GLU A 40 17.55 5.90 5.40
CA GLU A 40 17.90 4.50 5.68
C GLU A 40 16.85 3.52 5.12
N MET A 41 15.57 3.87 5.22
CA MET A 41 14.45 3.08 4.68
C MET A 41 14.36 3.16 3.15
N THR A 42 14.84 4.25 2.56
CA THR A 42 14.90 4.41 1.12
C THR A 42 16.29 4.01 0.67
N SER A 43 16.51 2.70 0.46
CA SER A 43 17.69 2.24 -0.29
C SER A 43 17.82 3.14 -1.52
N PRO A 44 19.01 3.71 -1.83
CA PRO A 44 19.19 4.41 -3.08
C PRO A 44 18.75 3.41 -4.13
N ALA A 45 17.67 3.72 -4.84
CA ALA A 45 17.27 2.93 -5.97
C ALA A 45 18.51 2.92 -6.86
N SER A 46 19.21 1.79 -6.94
CA SER A 46 19.99 1.49 -8.12
C SER A 46 19.07 1.85 -9.28
N PRO A 47 19.53 2.58 -10.30
CA PRO A 47 18.71 2.76 -11.50
C PRO A 47 18.38 1.34 -11.98
N THR A 48 17.21 0.85 -11.58
CA THR A 48 16.77 -0.49 -11.90
C THR A 48 16.54 -0.39 -13.38
N ASP A 49 17.43 -1.04 -14.11
CA ASP A 49 17.62 -0.96 -15.54
C ASP A 49 16.39 -1.57 -16.24
N GLY A 50 15.22 -0.96 -16.09
CA GLY A 50 13.93 -1.44 -16.61
C GLY A 50 13.37 -2.72 -16.01
N VAL A 51 14.21 -3.62 -15.48
CA VAL A 51 13.86 -5.02 -15.21
C VAL A 51 12.76 -5.19 -14.15
N ASP A 52 12.70 -4.29 -13.16
CA ASP A 52 11.76 -4.37 -12.03
C ASP A 52 10.63 -3.32 -12.09
N LYS A 53 10.48 -2.62 -13.22
CA LYS A 53 9.41 -1.62 -13.37
C LYS A 53 8.10 -2.30 -13.78
N TRP A 54 7.10 -2.20 -12.91
CA TRP A 54 5.74 -2.69 -13.15
C TRP A 54 4.78 -1.52 -13.42
N THR A 55 3.99 -1.65 -14.49
CA THR A 55 2.91 -0.74 -14.87
C THR A 55 1.58 -1.39 -14.52
N ILE A 56 0.70 -0.68 -13.82
CA ILE A 56 -0.61 -1.19 -13.39
C ILE A 56 -1.71 -0.44 -14.13
N PHE A 57 -2.55 -1.17 -14.85
CA PHE A 57 -3.80 -0.67 -15.43
C PHE A 57 -4.97 -1.20 -14.62
N VAL A 58 -5.89 -0.32 -14.27
CA VAL A 58 -7.11 -0.69 -13.53
C VAL A 58 -8.29 -0.26 -14.36
N ASP A 59 -9.09 -1.22 -14.82
CA ASP A 59 -10.43 -0.93 -15.29
C ASP A 59 -11.41 -1.03 -14.11
N GLY A 60 -12.36 -0.11 -14.08
CA GLY A 60 -13.35 -0.08 -13.01
C GLY A 60 -14.64 0.45 -13.57
N THR A 61 -15.64 -0.42 -13.70
CA THR A 61 -17.03 0.00 -13.83
C THR A 61 -17.85 -0.66 -12.73
N SER A 62 -18.38 0.14 -11.82
CA SER A 62 -19.30 -0.32 -10.78
C SER A 62 -20.73 -0.13 -11.28
N ASN A 63 -21.49 -1.21 -11.45
CA ASN A 63 -22.95 -1.12 -11.65
C ASN A 63 -23.69 -1.60 -10.39
N ALA A 64 -25.00 -1.36 -10.31
CA ALA A 64 -25.81 -1.66 -9.12
C ALA A 64 -25.91 -3.16 -8.79
N THR A 65 -25.47 -4.04 -9.70
CA THR A 65 -25.60 -5.50 -9.62
C THR A 65 -24.27 -6.19 -9.29
N GLY A 66 -23.14 -5.47 -9.36
CA GLY A 66 -21.81 -5.98 -9.04
C GLY A 66 -20.71 -5.02 -9.49
N ALA A 67 -19.56 -5.09 -8.82
CA ALA A 67 -18.36 -4.35 -9.20
C ALA A 67 -17.32 -5.37 -9.68
N GLY A 68 -17.16 -5.47 -11.00
CA GLY A 68 -16.00 -6.15 -11.59
C GLY A 68 -14.93 -5.10 -11.83
N ALA A 69 -13.80 -5.20 -11.13
CA ALA A 69 -12.62 -4.39 -11.43
C ALA A 69 -11.51 -5.31 -11.91
N GLY A 70 -11.04 -5.09 -13.14
CA GLY A 70 -9.88 -5.76 -13.70
C GLY A 70 -8.61 -4.98 -13.36
N ILE A 71 -7.59 -5.70 -12.91
CA ILE A 71 -6.23 -5.16 -12.76
C ILE A 71 -5.33 -5.91 -13.74
N ILE A 72 -4.59 -5.16 -14.54
CA ILE A 72 -3.53 -5.68 -15.41
C ILE A 72 -2.20 -5.14 -14.90
N LEU A 73 -1.24 -6.02 -14.62
CA LEU A 73 0.15 -5.67 -14.35
C LEU A 73 1.02 -6.08 -15.54
N GLU A 74 1.82 -5.14 -16.05
CA GLU A 74 2.76 -5.35 -17.14
C GLU A 74 4.16 -4.92 -16.69
N ASN A 75 5.19 -5.72 -16.98
CA ASN A 75 6.59 -5.31 -16.83
C ASN A 75 7.28 -5.13 -18.20
N GLU A 76 8.45 -4.50 -18.21
CA GLU A 76 9.22 -4.28 -19.45
C GLU A 76 9.76 -5.58 -20.08
N ASN A 77 9.68 -6.71 -19.36
CA ASN A 77 10.02 -8.05 -19.86
C ASN A 77 8.84 -8.75 -20.56
N GLY A 78 7.68 -8.09 -20.68
CA GLY A 78 6.48 -8.64 -21.33
C GLY A 78 5.67 -9.61 -20.47
N ILE A 79 5.89 -9.65 -19.15
CA ILE A 79 5.06 -10.43 -18.22
C ILE A 79 3.76 -9.67 -17.97
N LEU A 80 2.62 -10.32 -18.27
CA LEU A 80 1.28 -9.81 -18.03
C LEU A 80 0.58 -10.64 -16.95
N ILE A 81 0.07 -9.97 -15.91
CA ILE A 81 -0.77 -10.57 -14.88
C ILE A 81 -2.14 -9.90 -14.90
N GLU A 82 -3.18 -10.68 -15.14
CA GLU A 82 -4.57 -10.23 -15.07
C GLU A 82 -5.23 -10.74 -13.79
N VAL A 83 -5.80 -9.83 -13.00
CA VAL A 83 -6.53 -10.15 -11.78
C VAL A 83 -7.93 -9.56 -11.88
N LEU A 84 -8.94 -10.42 -11.82
CA LEU A 84 -10.34 -10.02 -11.74
C LEU A 84 -10.74 -9.94 -10.27
N LEU A 85 -11.12 -8.75 -9.82
CA LEU A 85 -11.75 -8.56 -8.51
C LEU A 85 -13.27 -8.72 -8.69
N ALA A 86 -13.80 -9.83 -8.18
CA ALA A 86 -15.24 -10.13 -8.10
C ALA A 86 -15.86 -9.67 -6.77
#